data_AF-A0A9N9WYT1-F1
#
_entry.id   AF-A0A9N9WYT1-F1
#
_cell.length_a   1.000
_cell.length_b   1.000
_cell.length_c   1.000
_cell.angle_alpha   90.00
_cell.angle_beta   90.00
_cell.angle_gamma   90.00
#
_symmetry.space_group_name_H-M   'P 1'
#
loop_
_entity.id
_entity.type
_entity.pdbx_description
1 polymer ?
#
loop_
_entity_poly.entity_id
_entity_poly.type
_entity_poly.pdbx_seq_one_letter_code
_entity_poly.pdbx_strand_id
1 'polypeptide(L)'
;MTTNGVKVNGHGNTQNIEYFGDNGQHKTEDDNRSTYESLVQTADFLKRLVPFKPEIGIICGSGMGSLADALRDKIEVPYERIPHFPRSTVKGHAGALVFGYLADVPVVCMKGRFHYYEGYPLWKCSL
;
A
#
# COMPACT_ATOMS: atom_id res chain seq x y z
N MET A 1 -25.87 29.92 15.53
CA MET A 1 -26.37 28.75 16.28
C MET A 1 -27.46 28.11 15.46
N THR A 2 -27.12 27.11 14.64
CA THR A 2 -28.08 26.39 13.80
C THR A 2 -27.92 24.90 14.13
N THR A 3 -29.01 24.31 14.57
CA THR A 3 -29.11 22.94 15.08
C THR A 3 -29.06 21.93 13.95
N ASN A 4 -28.09 21.00 13.96
CA ASN A 4 -28.09 19.83 13.10
C ASN A 4 -29.08 18.80 13.66
N GLY A 5 -30.16 18.51 12.92
CA GLY A 5 -31.13 17.50 13.28
C GLY A 5 -30.70 16.12 12.78
N VAL A 6 -30.69 15.12 13.68
CA VAL A 6 -30.56 13.70 13.33
C VAL A 6 -31.95 13.08 13.35
N LYS A 7 -32.37 12.42 12.27
CA LYS A 7 -33.51 11.50 12.31
C LYS A 7 -33.01 10.07 12.26
N VAL A 8 -33.36 9.28 13.28
CA VAL A 8 -33.06 7.86 13.37
C VAL A 8 -34.33 7.09 13.01
N ASN A 9 -34.32 6.36 11.90
CA ASN A 9 -35.41 5.44 11.56
C ASN A 9 -34.90 4.02 11.79
N GLY A 10 -35.40 3.37 12.85
CA GLY A 10 -35.12 1.96 13.12
C GLY A 10 -35.98 1.05 12.26
N HIS A 11 -35.35 0.04 11.64
CA HIS A 11 -35.69 -1.39 11.62
C HIS A 11 -34.95 -2.04 10.42
N GLY A 12 -33.74 -2.58 10.68
CA GLY A 12 -32.91 -3.27 9.69
C GLY A 12 -31.41 -3.02 9.94
N ASN A 13 -30.60 -4.08 9.91
CA ASN A 13 -29.22 -4.10 10.41
C ASN A 13 -28.19 -3.46 9.44
N THR A 14 -28.33 -2.16 9.17
CA THR A 14 -27.30 -1.33 8.51
C THR A 14 -27.51 0.12 8.92
N GLN A 15 -26.56 0.71 9.64
CA GLN A 15 -26.61 2.13 9.98
C GLN A 15 -26.11 2.96 8.80
N ASN A 16 -27.04 3.56 8.04
CA ASN A 16 -26.74 4.62 7.08
C ASN A 16 -26.95 5.97 7.78
N ILE A 17 -25.88 6.74 7.94
CA ILE A 17 -25.96 8.13 8.41
C ILE A 17 -25.97 9.02 7.17
N GLU A 18 -27.12 9.58 6.81
CA GLU A 18 -27.22 10.58 5.74
C GLU A 18 -27.01 11.99 6.34
N TYR A 19 -25.92 12.64 5.95
CA TYR A 19 -25.71 14.08 6.19
C TYR A 19 -26.18 14.86 4.96
N PHE A 20 -27.23 15.66 5.10
CA PHE A 20 -27.70 16.59 4.06
C PHE A 20 -26.92 17.91 4.19
N GLY A 21 -26.02 18.17 3.22
CA GLY A 21 -25.27 19.42 3.12
C GLY A 21 -24.78 19.68 1.69
N ASP A 22 -25.38 20.69 1.07
CA ASP A 22 -25.06 21.46 -0.14
C ASP A 22 -24.57 20.75 -1.43
N ASN A 23 -25.08 21.25 -2.56
CA ASN A 23 -24.94 20.73 -3.92
C ASN A 23 -23.49 20.77 -4.44
N GLY A 24 -22.66 19.82 -4.03
CA GLY A 24 -21.44 19.44 -4.73
C GLY A 24 -21.67 18.18 -5.54
N GLN A 25 -21.36 18.21 -6.85
CA GLN A 25 -21.30 17.00 -7.66
C GLN A 25 -20.37 15.98 -6.98
N HIS A 26 -20.94 14.96 -6.34
CA HIS A 26 -20.18 13.81 -5.88
C HIS A 26 -19.77 13.03 -7.13
N LYS A 27 -18.61 13.38 -7.69
CA LYS A 27 -17.92 12.46 -8.59
C LYS A 27 -17.69 11.20 -7.76
N THR A 28 -18.40 10.13 -8.08
CA THR A 28 -18.03 8.79 -7.63
C THR A 28 -16.64 8.56 -8.20
N GLU A 29 -15.61 8.75 -7.38
CA GLU A 29 -14.25 8.35 -7.74
C GLU A 29 -14.32 6.87 -8.10
N ASP A 30 -14.01 6.54 -9.35
CA ASP A 30 -13.98 5.17 -9.85
C ASP A 30 -13.29 4.27 -8.82
N ASP A 31 -13.93 3.14 -8.48
CA ASP A 31 -13.44 2.12 -7.56
C ASP A 31 -12.17 1.47 -8.12
N ASN A 32 -11.06 2.21 -8.13
CA ASN A 32 -9.80 1.85 -8.76
C ASN A 32 -8.96 0.98 -7.82
N ARG A 33 -9.60 -0.03 -7.21
CA ARG A 33 -8.94 -1.04 -6.37
C ARG A 33 -8.03 -1.90 -7.22
N SER A 34 -6.99 -2.45 -6.59
CA SER A 34 -6.19 -3.50 -7.21
C SER A 34 -7.07 -4.69 -7.61
N THR A 35 -7.11 -5.00 -8.90
CA THR A 35 -7.72 -6.24 -9.39
C THR A 35 -6.74 -7.40 -9.19
N TYR A 36 -7.25 -8.63 -9.20
CA TYR A 36 -6.41 -9.83 -9.16
C TYR A 36 -5.36 -9.82 -10.28
N GLU A 37 -5.75 -9.42 -11.49
CA GLU A 37 -4.86 -9.34 -12.66
C GLU A 37 -3.73 -8.33 -12.45
N SER A 38 -4.02 -7.17 -11.85
CA SER A 38 -3.00 -6.16 -11.55
C SER A 38 -1.98 -6.67 -10.52
N LEU A 39 -2.43 -7.44 -9.52
CA LEU A 39 -1.56 -8.06 -8.52
C LEU A 39 -0.69 -9.15 -9.13
N VAL A 40 -1.26 -9.99 -10.01
CA VAL A 40 -0.51 -11.01 -10.75
C VAL A 40 0.55 -10.38 -11.65
N GLN A 41 0.21 -9.31 -12.39
CA GLN A 41 1.16 -8.58 -13.23
C GLN A 41 2.33 -8.01 -12.41
N THR A 42 2.04 -7.47 -11.22
CA THR A 42 3.03 -6.97 -10.27
C THR A 42 3.96 -8.09 -9.81
N ALA A 43 3.40 -9.21 -9.36
CA ALA A 43 4.16 -10.37 -8.89
C ALA A 43 5.03 -10.96 -10.01
N ASP A 44 4.49 -11.11 -11.22
CA ASP A 44 5.21 -11.69 -12.36
C ASP A 44 6.32 -10.77 -12.87
N PHE A 45 6.12 -9.44 -12.80
CA PHE A 45 7.20 -8.48 -13.03
C PHE A 45 8.37 -8.71 -12.06
N LEU A 46 8.10 -8.85 -10.77
CA LEU A 46 9.13 -9.07 -9.75
C LEU A 46 9.84 -10.43 -9.92
N LYS A 47 9.07 -11.51 -10.18
CA LYS A 47 9.62 -12.86 -10.41
C LYS A 47 10.60 -12.93 -11.58
N ARG A 48 10.46 -12.07 -12.60
CA ARG A 48 11.40 -12.02 -13.74
C ARG A 48 12.73 -11.35 -13.39
N LEU A 49 12.76 -10.52 -12.35
CA LEU A 49 13.95 -9.78 -11.93
C LEU A 49 14.77 -10.54 -10.89
N VAL A 50 14.13 -11.39 -10.09
CA VAL A 50 14.73 -12.06 -8.94
C VAL A 50 14.91 -13.54 -9.23
N PRO A 51 16.15 -14.09 -9.21
CA PRO A 51 16.43 -15.46 -9.60
C PRO A 51 16.09 -16.51 -8.51
N PHE A 52 15.53 -16.06 -7.38
CA PHE A 52 15.12 -16.90 -6.25
C PHE A 52 13.74 -16.49 -5.75
N LYS A 53 13.09 -17.38 -5.00
CA LYS A 53 11.80 -17.12 -4.37
C LYS A 53 12.02 -16.78 -2.90
N PRO A 54 11.71 -15.55 -2.44
CA PRO A 54 11.77 -15.23 -1.01
C PRO A 54 10.75 -16.06 -0.24
N GLU A 55 11.14 -16.51 0.96
CA GLU A 55 10.28 -17.23 1.90
C GLU A 55 9.64 -16.29 2.93
N ILE A 56 10.29 -15.16 3.21
CA ILE A 56 9.86 -14.19 4.21
C ILE A 56 9.75 -12.79 3.59
N GLY A 57 8.63 -12.13 3.83
CA GLY A 57 8.41 -10.71 3.56
C GLY A 57 8.55 -9.89 4.84
N ILE A 58 9.32 -8.79 4.78
CA ILE A 58 9.57 -7.91 5.93
C ILE A 58 9.18 -6.48 5.55
N ILE A 59 8.38 -5.80 6.37
CA ILE A 59 8.04 -4.38 6.18
C ILE A 59 8.92 -3.53 7.10
N CYS A 60 9.85 -2.76 6.53
CA CYS A 60 10.73 -1.89 7.29
C CYS A 60 10.02 -0.58 7.63
N GLY A 61 9.74 -0.40 8.91
CA GLY A 61 9.24 0.83 9.49
C GLY A 61 10.25 1.99 9.48
N SER A 62 9.84 3.12 10.07
CA SER A 62 10.69 4.31 10.17
C SER A 62 11.96 3.99 10.96
N GLY A 63 13.13 4.34 10.41
CA GLY A 63 14.43 4.04 11.01
C GLY A 63 14.95 2.61 10.79
N MET A 64 14.18 1.71 10.18
CA MET A 64 14.58 0.30 9.97
C MET A 64 15.14 0.01 8.57
N GLY A 65 15.48 1.04 7.79
CA GLY A 65 16.02 0.85 6.42
C GLY A 65 17.35 0.10 6.38
N SER A 66 18.15 0.19 7.45
CA SER A 66 19.44 -0.50 7.59
C SER A 66 19.31 -2.02 7.56
N LEU A 67 18.14 -2.58 7.94
CA LEU A 67 17.88 -4.01 7.83
C LEU A 67 17.89 -4.48 6.37
N ALA A 68 17.23 -3.73 5.48
CA ALA A 68 17.25 -4.02 4.05
C ALA A 68 18.67 -3.81 3.47
N ASP A 69 19.41 -2.82 3.97
CA ASP A 69 20.78 -2.55 3.52
C ASP A 69 21.77 -3.67 3.87
N ALA A 70 21.51 -4.40 4.96
CA ALA A 70 22.34 -5.49 5.47
C ALA A 70 22.15 -6.84 4.75
N LEU A 71 21.17 -6.95 3.84
CA LEU A 71 20.97 -8.19 3.07
C LEU A 71 22.17 -8.51 2.17
N ARG A 72 22.51 -9.80 2.08
CA ARG A 72 23.51 -10.30 1.12
C ARG A 72 22.89 -10.52 -0.26
N ASP A 73 23.72 -10.44 -1.30
CA ASP A 73 23.37 -10.71 -2.70
C ASP A 73 22.10 -9.98 -3.17
N LYS A 74 22.00 -8.70 -2.80
CA LYS A 74 20.75 -7.95 -2.89
C LYS A 74 20.41 -7.47 -4.30
N ILE A 75 19.12 -7.54 -4.62
CA ILE A 75 18.50 -6.94 -5.79
C ILE A 75 17.50 -5.90 -5.29
N GLU A 76 17.75 -4.63 -5.61
CA GLU A 76 16.91 -3.51 -5.20
C GLU A 76 16.02 -3.05 -6.35
N VAL A 77 14.70 -3.06 -6.13
CA VAL A 77 13.68 -2.65 -7.10
C VAL A 77 12.92 -1.45 -6.53
N PRO A 78 13.19 -0.22 -7.02
CA PRO A 78 12.47 0.98 -6.60
C PRO A 78 10.97 0.85 -6.85
N TYR A 79 10.14 1.33 -5.92
CA TYR A 79 8.67 1.23 -6.02
C TYR A 79 8.14 1.86 -7.31
N GLU A 80 8.76 2.94 -7.80
CA GLU A 80 8.35 3.65 -9.02
C GLU A 80 8.51 2.82 -10.29
N ARG A 81 9.33 1.76 -10.25
CA ARG A 81 9.56 0.83 -11.37
C ARG A 81 8.63 -0.38 -11.33
N ILE A 82 7.93 -0.60 -10.22
CA ILE A 82 7.03 -1.74 -10.05
C ILE A 82 5.64 -1.33 -10.59
N PRO A 83 5.09 -2.04 -11.58
CA PRO A 83 3.75 -1.78 -12.09
C PRO A 83 2.72 -1.81 -10.96
N HIS A 84 1.71 -0.92 -11.01
CA HIS A 84 0.59 -0.85 -10.06
C HIS A 84 0.95 -0.57 -8.59
N PHE A 85 2.24 -0.45 -8.26
CA PHE A 85 2.71 -0.21 -6.90
C PHE A 85 2.50 1.25 -6.49
N PRO A 86 2.24 1.55 -5.20
CA PRO A 86 2.15 2.92 -4.74
C PRO A 86 3.52 3.60 -4.83
N ARG A 87 3.52 4.91 -5.12
CA ARG A 87 4.74 5.71 -5.20
C ARG A 87 5.01 6.36 -3.84
N SER A 88 6.26 6.51 -3.42
CA SER A 88 6.52 7.31 -2.23
C SER A 88 6.29 8.79 -2.56
N THR A 89 5.49 9.49 -1.74
CA THR A 89 5.22 10.93 -1.91
C THR A 89 6.09 11.80 -1.01
N VAL A 90 6.86 11.18 -0.10
CA VAL A 90 7.67 11.88 0.90
C VAL A 90 9.12 12.01 0.43
N LYS A 91 9.60 13.26 0.28
CA LYS A 91 11.02 13.55 0.01
C LYS A 91 11.91 12.94 1.10
N GLY A 92 12.81 12.04 0.71
CA GLY A 92 13.77 11.38 1.62
C GLY A 92 13.51 9.90 1.88
N HIS A 93 12.37 9.36 1.44
CA HIS A 93 12.10 7.92 1.46
C HIS A 93 12.18 7.35 0.03
N ALA A 94 13.37 6.99 -0.42
CA ALA A 94 13.51 6.15 -1.62
C ALA A 94 13.00 4.75 -1.25
N GLY A 95 11.73 4.51 -1.56
CA GLY A 95 11.05 3.26 -1.27
C GLY A 95 11.45 2.18 -2.27
N ALA A 96 11.82 1.00 -1.79
CA ALA A 96 12.22 -0.11 -2.65
C ALA A 96 11.87 -1.47 -2.05
N LEU A 97 11.59 -2.43 -2.92
CA LEU A 97 11.67 -3.84 -2.56
C LEU A 97 13.12 -4.28 -2.68
N VAL A 98 13.71 -4.73 -1.57
CA VAL A 98 15.07 -5.24 -1.52
C VAL A 98 15.00 -6.75 -1.30
N PHE A 99 15.29 -7.50 -2.35
CA PHE A 99 15.41 -8.95 -2.30
C PHE A 99 16.84 -9.30 -1.93
N GLY A 100 17.06 -10.34 -1.12
CA GLY A 100 18.39 -10.82 -0.79
C GLY A 100 18.34 -11.95 0.21
N TYR A 101 19.44 -12.16 0.91
CA TYR A 101 19.56 -13.21 1.92
C TYR A 101 19.84 -12.63 3.31
N LEU A 102 19.06 -13.08 4.29
CA LEU A 102 19.31 -12.84 5.71
C LEU A 102 19.76 -14.16 6.33
N ALA A 103 21.03 -14.23 6.76
CA ALA A 103 21.73 -15.52 6.87
C ALA A 103 21.54 -16.30 5.56
N ASP A 104 21.10 -17.56 5.60
CA ASP A 104 20.87 -18.38 4.39
C ASP A 104 19.40 -18.41 3.94
N VAL A 105 18.54 -17.57 4.53
CA VAL A 105 17.11 -17.50 4.21
C VAL A 105 16.88 -16.43 3.14
N PRO A 106 16.23 -16.77 2.00
CA PRO A 106 15.88 -15.78 0.98
C PRO A 106 14.71 -14.93 1.48
N VAL A 107 14.87 -13.61 1.46
CA VAL A 107 13.90 -12.63 1.99
C VAL A 107 13.64 -11.51 0.99
N VAL A 108 12.50 -10.84 1.17
CA VAL A 108 12.21 -9.55 0.56
C VAL A 108 11.86 -8.53 1.65
N CYS A 109 12.51 -7.38 1.61
CA CYS A 109 12.26 -6.25 2.51
C CYS A 109 11.59 -5.09 1.75
N MET A 110 10.48 -4.59 2.26
CA MET A 110 9.93 -3.28 1.89
C MET A 110 10.70 -2.20 2.65
N LYS A 111 11.66 -1.54 1.99
CA LYS A 111 12.40 -0.41 2.56
C LYS A 111 11.50 0.81 2.54
N GLY A 112 10.77 1.04 3.64
CA GLY A 112 9.70 2.02 3.72
C GLY A 112 8.34 1.42 3.40
N ARG A 113 7.27 2.12 3.82
CA ARG A 113 5.87 1.65 3.71
C ARG A 113 4.95 2.83 3.44
N PHE A 114 3.73 2.53 3.03
CA PHE A 114 2.69 3.51 2.75
C PHE A 114 1.79 3.68 3.96
N HIS A 115 1.34 4.90 4.21
CA HIS A 115 0.49 5.23 5.33
C HIS A 115 -0.82 5.85 4.85
N TYR A 116 -1.89 5.54 5.59
CA TYR A 116 -3.22 6.11 5.34
C TYR A 116 -3.21 7.65 5.42
N TYR A 117 -2.43 8.21 6.35
CA TYR A 117 -2.30 9.67 6.50
C TYR A 117 -1.60 10.38 5.33
N GLU A 118 -0.95 9.64 4.41
CA GLU A 118 -0.38 10.19 3.17
C GLU A 118 -1.44 10.37 2.06
N GLY A 119 -2.70 10.03 2.35
CA GLY A 119 -3.81 10.08 1.40
C GLY A 119 -4.05 8.77 0.63
N TYR A 120 -3.35 7.68 0.99
CA TYR A 120 -3.60 6.37 0.41
C TYR A 120 -4.79 5.67 1.08
N PRO A 121 -5.74 5.09 0.32
CA PRO A 121 -6.75 4.23 0.91
C PRO A 121 -6.10 2.96 1.50
N LEU A 122 -6.76 2.33 2.49
CA LEU A 122 -6.19 1.18 3.22
C LEU A 122 -5.80 0.02 2.29
N TRP A 123 -6.62 -0.27 1.26
CA TRP A 123 -6.33 -1.33 0.29
C TRP A 123 -5.01 -1.08 -0.46
N LYS A 124 -4.62 0.18 -0.64
CA LYS A 124 -3.39 0.58 -1.31
C LYS A 124 -2.20 0.62 -0.36
N CYS A 125 -2.44 0.79 0.94
CA CYS A 125 -1.40 0.66 1.96
C CYS A 125 -0.99 -0.80 2.19
N SER A 126 -1.88 -1.76 1.90
CA SER A 126 -1.67 -3.20 2.08
C SER A 126 -1.17 -3.93 0.83
N LEU A 127 -0.71 -3.18 -0.18
CA LEU A 127 -0.23 -3.70 -1.47
C LEU A 127 1.19 -4.28 -1.37
#